data_AF-A0AAN8XYK6-F1
#
_entry.id   AF-A0AAN8XYK6-F1
#
_cell.length_a   1.000
_cell.length_b   1.000
_cell.length_c   1.000
_cell.angle_alpha   90.00
_cell.angle_beta   90.00
_cell.angle_gamma   90.00
#
_symmetry.space_group_name_H-M   'P 1'
#
loop_
_entity.id
_entity.type
_entity.pdbx_description
1 polymer ?
#
loop_
_entity_poly.entity_id
_entity_poly.type
_entity_poly.pdbx_seq_one_letter_code
_entity_poly.pdbx_strand_id
1 'polypeptide(L)'
;MNFLLELLLLLPITSQHTMANWTKNQNKKFEEALALFDKDTPDRWHNIARCVGGKSAEEVKRHYELLVKDVMKIENDQVPLPKKL
;
A
#
# COMPACT_ATOMS: atom_id res chain seq x y z
N MET A 1 -7.29 0.48 -13.36
CA MET A 1 -6.31 0.59 -12.26
C MET A 1 -6.82 0.01 -10.92
N ASN A 2 -8.06 -0.52 -10.83
CA ASN A 2 -8.67 -0.89 -9.54
C ASN A 2 -8.66 -2.38 -9.19
N PHE A 3 -8.21 -3.29 -10.06
CA PHE A 3 -8.28 -4.73 -9.77
C PHE A 3 -7.04 -5.28 -9.03
N LEU A 4 -5.87 -4.63 -9.21
CA LEU A 4 -4.62 -5.04 -8.56
C LEU A 4 -4.49 -4.50 -7.12
N LEU A 5 -5.12 -3.36 -6.81
CA LEU A 5 -5.15 -2.78 -5.46
C LEU A 5 -6.09 -3.54 -4.52
N GLU A 6 -7.26 -3.99 -4.98
CA GLU A 6 -8.15 -4.84 -4.17
C GLU A 6 -7.54 -6.21 -3.86
N LEU A 7 -6.73 -6.79 -4.76
CA LEU A 7 -6.06 -8.07 -4.53
C LEU A 7 -5.01 -8.01 -3.41
N LEU A 8 -4.33 -6.86 -3.26
CA LEU A 8 -3.32 -6.64 -2.20
C LEU A 8 -3.96 -6.55 -0.80
N LEU A 9 -5.23 -6.18 -0.72
CA LEU A 9 -5.98 -6.12 0.54
C LEU A 9 -6.57 -7.47 0.97
N LEU A 10 -6.69 -8.43 0.04
CA LEU A 10 -7.36 -9.72 0.28
C LEU A 10 -6.40 -10.89 0.50
N LEU A 11 -5.11 -10.72 0.22
CA LEU A 11 -4.12 -11.76 0.50
C LEU A 11 -3.47 -11.52 1.89
N PRO A 12 -3.29 -12.56 2.72
CA PRO A 12 -2.67 -12.46 4.06
C PRO A 12 -1.16 -12.17 4.01
N ILE A 13 -0.67 -11.60 2.91
CA ILE A 13 0.77 -11.45 2.58
C ILE A 13 1.34 -10.15 3.16
N THR A 14 0.49 -9.19 3.54
CA THR A 14 0.97 -8.00 4.24
C THR A 14 1.54 -8.45 5.58
N SER A 15 2.83 -8.19 5.80
CA SER A 15 3.49 -8.45 7.06
C SER A 15 2.64 -7.84 8.19
N GLN A 16 2.12 -8.68 9.09
CA GLN A 16 1.26 -8.33 10.24
C GLN A 16 1.77 -7.11 11.03
N HIS A 17 3.05 -6.78 10.93
CA HIS A 17 3.68 -5.65 11.61
C HIS A 17 3.40 -4.26 11.03
N THR A 18 2.96 -4.14 9.77
CA THR A 18 2.83 -2.82 9.09
C THR A 18 1.38 -2.38 8.91
N MET A 19 0.45 -3.32 8.73
CA MET A 19 -0.99 -3.02 8.79
C MET A 19 -1.50 -2.75 10.21
N ALA A 20 -0.79 -3.16 11.26
CA ALA A 20 -1.21 -2.94 12.65
C ALA A 20 -1.43 -1.44 12.98
N ASN A 21 -0.71 -0.55 12.29
CA ASN A 21 -0.77 0.91 12.51
C ASN A 21 -1.54 1.67 11.42
N TRP A 22 -2.14 0.99 10.44
CA TRP A 22 -2.93 1.60 9.36
C TRP A 22 -4.38 1.10 9.42
N THR A 23 -5.30 2.03 9.65
CA THR A 23 -6.74 1.69 9.58
C THR A 23 -7.19 1.46 8.14
N LYS A 24 -8.28 0.72 7.95
CA LYS A 24 -8.91 0.53 6.62
C LYS A 24 -9.19 1.86 5.91
N ASN A 25 -9.66 2.86 6.66
CA ASN A 25 -9.94 4.19 6.12
C ASN A 25 -8.68 4.94 5.69
N GLN A 26 -7.61 4.87 6.47
CA GLN A 26 -6.32 5.47 6.09
C GLN A 26 -5.74 4.80 4.85
N ASN A 27 -5.84 3.47 4.75
CA ASN A 27 -5.38 2.75 3.56
C ASN A 27 -6.21 3.12 2.32
N LYS A 28 -7.53 3.21 2.44
CA LYS A 28 -8.39 3.68 1.34
C LYS A 28 -7.99 5.08 0.85
N LYS A 29 -7.82 6.03 1.76
CA LYS A 29 -7.37 7.39 1.43
C LYS A 29 -5.98 7.43 0.80
N PHE A 30 -5.09 6.54 1.23
CA PHE A 30 -3.76 6.40 0.64
C PHE A 30 -3.84 5.94 -0.81
N GLU A 31 -4.68 4.94 -1.13
CA GLU A 31 -4.89 4.47 -2.50
C GLU A 31 -5.50 5.55 -3.41
N GLU A 32 -6.53 6.26 -2.91
CA GLU A 32 -7.14 7.39 -3.62
C GLU A 32 -6.11 8.50 -3.89
N ALA A 33 -5.26 8.82 -2.91
CA ALA A 33 -4.22 9.83 -3.06
C ALA A 33 -3.09 9.38 -4.00
N LEU A 34 -2.74 8.10 -4.06
CA LEU A 34 -1.78 7.58 -5.04
C LEU A 34 -2.29 7.71 -6.48
N ALA A 35 -3.61 7.62 -6.69
CA ALA A 35 -4.23 7.84 -7.99
C ALA A 35 -4.25 9.33 -8.38
N LEU A 36 -4.30 10.23 -7.39
CA LEU A 36 -4.29 11.68 -7.61
C LEU A 36 -2.89 12.26 -7.81
N PHE A 37 -1.89 11.73 -7.10
CA PHE A 37 -0.51 12.22 -7.11
C PHE A 37 0.41 11.17 -7.75
N ASP A 38 0.78 11.40 -9.01
CA ASP A 38 1.70 10.56 -9.76
C ASP A 38 3.15 10.63 -9.23
N LYS A 39 4.05 9.90 -9.89
CA LYS A 39 5.47 9.82 -9.49
C LYS A 39 6.26 11.13 -9.68
N ASP A 40 5.80 12.01 -10.55
CA ASP A 40 6.50 13.24 -10.94
C ASP A 40 5.96 14.46 -10.17
N THR A 41 4.89 14.26 -9.39
CA THR A 41 4.31 15.24 -8.47
C THR A 41 5.35 15.72 -7.43
N PRO A 42 5.65 17.02 -7.36
CA PRO A 42 6.49 17.58 -6.31
C PRO A 42 5.88 17.33 -4.93
N ASP A 43 6.72 17.06 -3.93
CA ASP A 43 6.28 16.78 -2.55
C ASP A 43 5.21 15.70 -2.43
N ARG A 44 5.18 14.75 -3.37
CA ARG A 44 4.18 13.66 -3.47
C ARG A 44 3.80 13.07 -2.12
N TRP A 45 4.79 12.70 -1.31
CA TRP A 45 4.56 12.04 -0.02
C TRP A 45 3.93 12.96 1.03
N HIS A 46 4.29 14.25 1.03
CA HIS A 46 3.65 15.24 1.90
C HIS A 46 2.19 15.46 1.50
N ASN A 47 1.90 15.50 0.19
CA ASN A 47 0.54 15.65 -0.31
C ASN A 47 -0.33 14.45 0.05
N ILE A 48 0.19 13.22 -0.13
CA ILE A 48 -0.51 11.99 0.27
C ILE A 48 -0.72 11.95 1.79
N ALA A 49 0.29 12.28 2.59
CA ALA A 49 0.17 12.32 4.05
C ALA A 49 -0.94 13.27 4.53
N ARG A 50 -1.08 14.43 3.87
CA ARG A 50 -2.16 15.38 4.12
C ARG A 50 -3.54 14.80 3.82
N CYS A 51 -3.69 14.03 2.74
CA CYS A 51 -4.94 13.37 2.38
C CYS A 51 -5.30 12.22 3.35
N VAL A 52 -4.31 11.41 3.73
CA VAL A 52 -4.50 10.26 4.64
C VAL A 52 -4.91 10.73 6.04
N GLY A 53 -4.17 11.71 6.58
CA GLY A 53 -4.33 12.20 7.95
C GLY A 53 -3.76 11.25 9.00
N GLY A 54 -3.05 11.81 9.99
CA GLY A 54 -2.47 11.04 11.09
C GLY A 54 -1.29 10.14 10.68
N LYS A 55 -0.63 10.45 9.56
CA LYS A 55 0.59 9.79 9.06
C LYS A 55 1.59 10.82 8.58
N SER A 56 2.88 10.57 8.82
CA SER A 56 3.96 11.39 8.26
C SER A 56 4.23 11.04 6.80
N ALA A 57 4.94 11.91 6.08
CA ALA A 57 5.37 11.64 4.71
C ALA A 57 6.30 10.42 4.64
N GLU A 58 7.14 10.21 5.65
CA GLU A 58 8.04 9.06 5.78
C GLU A 58 7.25 7.76 6.01
N GLU A 59 6.22 7.78 6.86
CA GLU A 59 5.34 6.63 7.06
C GLU A 59 4.60 6.25 5.77
N VAL A 60 4.10 7.25 5.04
CA VAL A 60 3.45 7.05 3.73
C VAL A 60 4.42 6.44 2.71
N LYS A 61 5.64 7.00 2.60
CA LYS A 61 6.67 6.49 1.68
C LYS A 61 7.03 5.04 2.00
N ARG A 62 7.26 4.73 3.28
CA ARG A 62 7.53 3.35 3.74
C ARG A 62 6.38 2.41 3.38
N HIS A 63 5.13 2.84 3.57
CA HIS A 63 3.95 2.03 3.22
C HIS A 63 3.89 1.74 1.72
N TYR A 64 4.19 2.73 0.89
CA TYR A 64 4.29 2.55 -0.57
C TYR A 64 5.39 1.57 -0.99
N GLU A 65 6.60 1.68 -0.41
CA GLU A 65 7.72 0.79 -0.74
C GLU A 65 7.40 -0.68 -0.41
N LEU A 66 6.68 -0.91 0.69
CA LEU A 66 6.21 -2.24 1.06
C LEU A 66 5.15 -2.75 0.09
N LEU A 67 4.19 -1.91 -0.28
CA LEU A 67 3.18 -2.23 -1.29
C LEU A 67 3.84 -2.69 -2.61
N VAL A 68 4.82 -1.92 -3.09
CA VAL A 68 5.57 -2.25 -4.32
C VAL A 68 6.30 -3.59 -4.16
N LYS A 69 6.96 -3.82 -3.01
CA LYS A 69 7.64 -5.09 -2.74
C LYS A 69 6.68 -6.28 -2.75
N ASP A 70 5.49 -6.12 -2.19
CA ASP A 70 4.50 -7.19 -2.17
C ASP A 70 3.90 -7.45 -3.55
N VAL A 71 3.65 -6.40 -4.35
CA VAL A 71 3.30 -6.54 -5.79
C VAL A 71 4.38 -7.31 -6.54
N MET A 72 5.64 -6.93 -6.38
CA MET A 72 6.77 -7.61 -7.04
C MET A 72 6.86 -9.09 -6.66
N LYS A 73 6.56 -9.45 -5.41
CA LYS A 73 6.55 -10.88 -5.02
C LYS A 73 5.40 -11.63 -5.69
N ILE A 74 4.22 -11.02 -5.81
CA ILE A 74 3.07 -11.62 -6.48
C ILE A 74 3.39 -11.84 -7.97
N GLU A 75 3.93 -10.82 -8.64
CA GLU A 75 4.27 -10.88 -10.07
C GLU A 75 5.35 -11.91 -10.40
N ASN A 76 6.25 -12.20 -9.45
CA ASN A 76 7.33 -13.18 -9.64
C ASN A 76 6.96 -14.59 -9.11
N ASP A 77 5.69 -14.87 -8.82
CA ASP A 77 5.22 -16.13 -8.22
C ASP A 77 5.94 -16.49 -6.89
N GLN A 78 6.50 -15.48 -6.21
CA GLN A 78 7.23 -15.65 -4.95
C GLN A 78 6.31 -15.63 -3.73
N VAL A 79 5.00 -15.67 -3.96
CA VAL A 79 4.00 -15.81 -2.92
C VAL A 79 3.64 -17.29 -2.81
N PRO A 80 3.95 -17.93 -1.67
CA PRO A 80 3.50 -19.30 -1.44
C PRO A 80 1.98 -19.31 -1.44
N LEU A 81 1.36 -20.02 -2.40
CA LEU A 81 -0.06 -20.31 -2.32
C LEU A 81 -0.33 -21.05 -1.00
N PRO A 82 -1.43 -20.75 -0.29
CA PRO A 82 -1.81 -21.51 0.88
C PRO A 82 -1.89 -22.99 0.51
N LYS A 83 -1.11 -23.84 1.18
CA LYS A 83 -1.25 -25.28 1.02
C LYS A 83 -2.66 -25.65 1.49
N LYS A 84 -3.49 -26.15 0.58
CA LYS A 84 -4.75 -26.78 0.95
C LYS A 84 -4.40 -27.99 1.82
N LEU A 85 -4.78 -27.96 3.09
CA LEU A 85 -4.85 -29.13 3.95
C LEU A 85 -6.09 -29.95 3.58
#